data_AF-A0A6N6S113-F1
#
_entry.id   AF-A0A6N6S113-F1
#
_cell.length_a   1.000
_cell.length_b   1.000
_cell.length_c   1.000
_cell.angle_alpha   90.00
_cell.angle_beta   90.00
_cell.angle_gamma   90.00
#
_symmetry.space_group_name_H-M   'P 1'
#
loop_
_entity.id
_entity.type
_entity.pdbx_description
1 polymer ?
#
loop_
_entity_poly.entity_id
_entity_poly.type
_entity_poly.pdbx_seq_one_letter_code
_entity_poly.pdbx_strand_id
1 'polypeptide(L)'
;MKGFEPSKSLVGRNSILALVALGIVFGDIGTSPLYAFRECFSPRYGIEPLHENVLGILSLIFWSITIVISLKYAIYVMRADNQGEGGILSLLALLIPYYGKEKKVSRLVFGLGIFGSALFYGDAMLTPA
;
A
#
# COMPACT_ATOMS: atom_id res chain seq x y z
N MET A 1 -29.92 5.83 43.27
CA MET A 1 -28.81 5.01 42.76
C MET A 1 -29.20 4.49 41.38
N LYS A 2 -28.77 5.16 40.30
CA LYS A 2 -29.01 4.70 38.92
C LYS A 2 -27.83 3.82 38.50
N GLY A 3 -28.12 2.57 38.17
CA GLY A 3 -27.14 1.58 37.75
C GLY A 3 -26.45 1.97 36.45
N PHE A 4 -25.14 1.77 36.41
CA PHE A 4 -24.32 1.86 35.21
C PHE A 4 -24.45 0.55 34.44
N GLU A 5 -25.17 0.56 33.31
CA GLU A 5 -25.18 -0.58 32.40
C GLU A 5 -23.93 -0.54 31.49
N PRO A 6 -23.21 -1.66 31.34
CA PRO A 6 -22.03 -1.70 30.48
C PRO A 6 -22.43 -1.72 28.99
N SER A 7 -21.94 -0.73 28.25
CA SER A 7 -22.10 -0.58 26.80
C SER A 7 -21.47 -1.76 26.03
N LYS A 8 -22.30 -2.72 25.61
CA LYS A 8 -21.94 -3.82 24.70
C LYS A 8 -22.14 -3.40 23.24
N SER A 9 -21.38 -2.44 22.70
CA SER A 9 -21.49 -2.09 21.26
C SER A 9 -20.22 -1.63 20.55
N LEU A 10 -19.07 -1.56 21.23
CA LEU A 10 -17.84 -1.03 20.62
C LEU A 10 -17.12 -2.04 19.71
N VAL A 11 -17.19 -3.33 20.02
CA VAL A 11 -16.46 -4.38 19.27
C VAL A 11 -17.07 -4.64 17.89
N GLY A 12 -18.41 -4.60 17.75
CA GLY A 12 -19.09 -4.83 16.47
C GLY A 12 -18.89 -3.69 15.46
N ARG A 13 -18.83 -2.44 15.94
CA ARG A 13 -18.68 -1.26 15.09
C ARG A 13 -17.28 -1.15 14.49
N ASN A 14 -16.25 -1.50 15.27
CA ASN A 14 -14.86 -1.44 14.80
C ASN A 14 -14.56 -2.51 13.74
N SER A 15 -15.13 -3.71 13.88
CA SER A 15 -14.97 -4.78 12.86
C SER A 15 -15.60 -4.41 11.53
N ILE A 16 -16.77 -3.75 11.54
CA ILE A 16 -17.42 -3.26 10.32
C ILE A 16 -16.56 -2.19 9.64
N LEU A 17 -16.05 -1.23 10.41
CA LEU A 17 -15.15 -0.19 9.89
C LEU A 17 -13.87 -0.78 9.29
N ALA A 18 -13.30 -1.82 9.92
CA ALA A 18 -12.13 -2.52 9.39
C ALA A 18 -12.43 -3.25 8.07
N LEU A 19 -13.59 -3.90 7.94
CA LEU A 19 -13.99 -4.54 6.70
C LEU A 19 -14.23 -3.52 5.58
N VAL A 20 -14.84 -2.38 5.89
CA VAL A 20 -15.01 -1.28 4.92
C VAL A 20 -13.66 -0.72 4.48
N ALA A 21 -12.75 -0.46 5.42
CA ALA A 21 -11.40 0.01 5.11
C ALA A 21 -10.62 -1.00 4.25
N LEU A 22 -10.70 -2.31 4.56
CA LEU A 22 -10.11 -3.36 3.73
C LEU A 22 -10.72 -3.37 2.32
N GLY A 23 -12.05 -3.26 2.21
CA GLY A 23 -12.73 -3.22 0.91
C GLY A 23 -12.28 -2.05 0.04
N ILE A 24 -12.09 -0.88 0.64
CA ILE A 24 -11.54 0.31 -0.02
C ILE A 24 -10.11 0.04 -0.52
N VAL A 25 -9.22 -0.43 0.35
CA VAL A 25 -7.81 -0.65 0.02
C VAL A 25 -7.65 -1.72 -1.06
N PHE A 26 -8.36 -2.85 -0.94
CA PHE A 26 -8.33 -3.88 -1.98
C PHE A 26 -8.98 -3.42 -3.28
N GLY A 27 -9.98 -2.53 -3.21
CA GLY A 27 -10.57 -1.88 -4.38
C GLY A 27 -9.55 -1.05 -5.15
N ASP A 28 -8.79 -0.19 -4.44
CA ASP A 28 -7.78 0.67 -5.03
C ASP A 28 -6.65 -0.12 -5.72
N ILE A 29 -6.13 -1.16 -5.05
CA ILE A 29 -5.11 -2.06 -5.62
C ILE A 29 -5.60 -2.73 -6.93
N GLY A 30 -6.89 -3.01 -7.05
CA GLY A 30 -7.49 -3.69 -8.20
C GLY A 30 -7.79 -2.79 -9.40
N THR A 31 -7.82 -1.47 -9.24
CA THR A 31 -8.17 -0.55 -10.33
C THR A 31 -7.13 -0.60 -11.46
N SER A 32 -5.84 -0.60 -11.11
CA SER A 32 -4.74 -0.56 -12.07
C SER A 32 -4.69 -1.81 -12.97
N PRO A 33 -4.77 -3.06 -12.45
CA PRO A 33 -4.89 -4.25 -13.28
C PRO A 33 -6.13 -4.26 -14.18
N LEU A 34 -7.26 -3.69 -13.71
CA LEU A 34 -8.50 -3.65 -14.48
C LEU A 34 -8.38 -2.68 -15.67
N TYR A 35 -7.76 -1.52 -15.46
CA TYR A 35 -7.44 -0.60 -16.55
C TYR A 35 -6.46 -1.21 -17.55
N ALA A 36 -5.39 -1.86 -17.05
CA ALA A 36 -4.43 -2.54 -17.91
C ALA A 36 -5.10 -3.65 -18.74
N PHE A 37 -5.93 -4.48 -18.11
CA PHE A 37 -6.70 -5.53 -18.79
C PHE A 37 -7.62 -4.94 -19.86
N ARG A 38 -8.37 -3.87 -19.54
CA ARG A 38 -9.23 -3.18 -20.50
C ARG A 38 -8.43 -2.63 -21.68
N GLU A 39 -7.25 -2.06 -21.43
CA GLU A 39 -6.41 -1.46 -22.46
C GLU A 39 -5.79 -2.51 -23.39
N CYS A 40 -5.50 -3.71 -22.89
CA CYS A 40 -5.04 -4.83 -23.74
C CYS A 40 -6.05 -5.24 -24.83
N PHE A 41 -7.33 -4.91 -24.65
CA PHE A 41 -8.40 -5.14 -25.63
C PHE A 41 -8.94 -3.83 -26.22
N SER A 42 -8.15 -2.75 -26.19
CA SER A 42 -8.60 -1.46 -26.73
C SER A 42 -8.86 -1.56 -28.25
N PRO A 43 -9.89 -0.88 -28.78
CA PRO A 43 -10.25 -1.00 -30.20
C PRO A 43 -9.18 -0.51 -31.18
N ARG A 44 -8.17 0.22 -30.70
CA ARG A 44 -7.16 0.89 -31.54
C ARG A 44 -5.86 0.11 -31.66
N TYR A 45 -5.40 -0.51 -30.56
CA TYR A 45 -4.12 -1.22 -30.50
C TYR A 45 -4.20 -2.53 -29.71
N GLY A 46 -5.38 -2.89 -29.21
CA GLY A 46 -5.60 -4.10 -28.44
C GLY A 46 -5.67 -5.35 -29.30
N ILE A 47 -5.54 -6.49 -28.64
CA ILE A 47 -5.66 -7.82 -29.23
C ILE A 47 -7.14 -8.19 -29.24
N GLU A 48 -7.58 -9.06 -30.16
CA GLU A 48 -8.96 -9.57 -30.11
C GLU A 48 -9.21 -10.39 -28.84
N PRO A 49 -10.40 -10.27 -28.22
CA PRO A 49 -10.79 -10.98 -27.00
C PRO A 49 -11.16 -12.45 -27.27
N LEU A 50 -10.24 -13.18 -27.90
CA LEU A 50 -10.29 -14.63 -28.01
C LEU A 50 -10.00 -15.26 -26.65
N HIS A 51 -10.56 -16.45 -26.42
CA HIS A 51 -10.43 -17.17 -25.15
C HIS A 51 -8.96 -17.34 -24.72
N GLU A 52 -8.08 -17.68 -25.66
CA GLU A 52 -6.64 -17.85 -25.42
C GLU A 52 -5.96 -16.55 -25.00
N ASN A 53 -6.30 -15.43 -25.64
CA ASN A 53 -5.72 -14.11 -25.33
C ASN A 53 -6.17 -13.62 -23.95
N VAL A 54 -7.44 -13.84 -23.59
CA VAL A 54 -7.97 -13.49 -22.27
C VAL A 54 -7.23 -14.25 -21.17
N LEU A 55 -7.07 -15.57 -21.32
CA LEU A 55 -6.34 -16.38 -20.36
C LEU A 55 -4.85 -16.01 -20.30
N GLY A 56 -4.23 -15.71 -21.45
CA GLY A 56 -2.85 -15.24 -21.52
C GLY A 56 -2.63 -13.95 -20.74
N ILE A 57 -3.47 -12.93 -20.98
CA ILE A 57 -3.37 -11.64 -20.29
C ILE A 57 -3.65 -11.78 -18.79
N LEU A 58 -4.67 -12.56 -18.40
CA LEU A 58 -4.95 -12.82 -16.98
C LEU A 58 -3.77 -13.51 -16.29
N SER A 59 -3.11 -14.46 -16.96
CA SER A 59 -1.92 -15.13 -16.44
C SER A 59 -0.76 -14.14 -16.25
N LEU A 60 -0.52 -13.26 -17.22
CA LEU A 60 0.52 -12.22 -17.13
C LEU A 60 0.25 -11.25 -15.98
N ILE A 61 -0.99 -10.80 -15.82
CA ILE A 61 -1.38 -9.93 -14.69
C ILE A 61 -1.16 -10.65 -13.36
N PHE A 62 -1.61 -11.90 -13.25
CA PHE A 62 -1.45 -12.72 -12.05
C PHE A 62 0.03 -12.86 -11.67
N TRP A 63 0.86 -13.33 -12.60
CA TRP A 63 2.29 -13.52 -12.35
C TRP A 63 3.02 -12.21 -12.08
N SER A 64 2.67 -11.12 -12.77
CA SER A 64 3.24 -9.80 -12.52
C SER A 64 2.96 -9.34 -11.08
N ILE A 65 1.70 -9.41 -10.63
CA ILE A 65 1.33 -9.03 -9.25
C ILE A 65 2.04 -9.93 -8.24
N THR A 66 2.04 -11.24 -8.44
CA THR A 66 2.74 -12.19 -7.55
C THR A 66 4.23 -11.85 -7.43
N ILE A 67 4.92 -11.65 -8.54
CA ILE A 67 6.35 -11.35 -8.55
C ILE A 67 6.63 -10.00 -7.88
N VAL A 68 5.86 -8.96 -8.19
CA VAL A 68 6.03 -7.63 -7.60
C VAL A 68 5.82 -7.71 -6.09
N ILE A 69 4.73 -8.33 -5.61
CA ILE A 69 4.46 -8.43 -4.16
C ILE A 69 5.53 -9.28 -3.47
N SER A 70 5.90 -10.43 -4.02
CA SER A 70 6.90 -11.30 -3.40
C SER A 70 8.31 -10.68 -3.40
N LEU A 71 8.78 -10.17 -4.55
CA LEU A 71 10.16 -9.67 -4.64
C LEU A 71 10.30 -8.25 -4.10
N LYS A 72 9.48 -7.30 -4.58
CA LYS A 72 9.60 -5.90 -4.14
C LYS A 72 9.14 -5.75 -2.70
N TYR A 73 7.97 -6.27 -2.34
CA TYR A 73 7.40 -5.99 -1.03
C TYR A 73 7.88 -6.97 0.05
N ALA A 74 7.79 -8.28 -0.17
CA ALA A 74 8.15 -9.24 0.89
C ALA A 74 9.66 -9.32 1.14
N ILE A 75 10.50 -9.20 0.11
CA ILE A 75 11.96 -9.28 0.27
C ILE A 75 12.58 -7.92 0.59
N TYR A 76 12.16 -6.82 -0.04
CA TYR A 76 12.82 -5.53 0.17
C TYR A 76 12.14 -4.67 1.23
N VAL A 77 10.82 -4.44 1.10
CA VAL A 77 10.09 -3.53 2.00
C VAL A 77 9.90 -4.13 3.39
N MET A 78 9.46 -5.38 3.49
CA MET A 78 9.19 -6.05 4.77
C MET A 78 10.47 -6.44 5.54
N ARG A 79 11.63 -6.49 4.88
CA ARG A 79 12.94 -6.68 5.55
C ARG A 79 13.57 -5.36 6.01
N ALA A 80 13.04 -4.24 5.56
CA ALA A 80 13.40 -2.91 6.04
C ALA A 80 12.51 -2.53 7.23
N ASP A 81 12.35 -3.45 8.18
CA ASP A 81 11.63 -3.25 9.43
C ASP A 81 12.61 -2.94 10.57
N ASN A 82 12.16 -2.13 11.52
CA ASN A 82 12.91 -1.84 12.72
C ASN A 82 12.15 -2.41 13.93
N GLN A 83 12.56 -3.58 14.41
CA GLN A 83 11.94 -4.26 15.56
C GLN A 83 10.43 -4.46 15.41
N GLY A 84 9.95 -4.81 14.21
CA GLY A 84 8.52 -5.03 13.96
C GLY A 84 7.72 -3.78 13.64
N GLU A 85 8.31 -2.58 13.68
CA GLU A 85 7.72 -1.38 13.09
C GLU A 85 8.26 -1.15 11.68
N GLY A 86 7.38 -1.29 10.68
CA GLY A 86 7.68 -1.07 9.27
C GLY A 86 7.33 0.33 8.81
N GLY A 87 8.09 0.87 7.85
CA GLY A 87 7.75 2.09 7.13
C GLY A 87 8.79 3.20 7.23
N ILE A 88 8.61 4.21 6.38
CA ILE A 88 9.53 5.37 6.25
C ILE A 88 9.71 6.10 7.59
N LEU A 89 8.67 6.18 8.43
CA LEU A 89 8.71 6.87 9.72
C LEU A 89 9.47 6.08 10.79
N SER A 90 9.33 4.76 10.84
CA SER A 90 10.06 3.90 11.79
C SER A 90 11.55 3.78 11.42
N LEU A 91 11.86 3.77 10.12
CA LEU A 91 13.24 3.89 9.64
C LEU A 91 13.84 5.27 9.96
N LEU A 92 13.07 6.36 9.79
CA LEU A 92 13.50 7.70 10.21
C LEU A 92 13.83 7.73 11.71
N ALA A 93 12.96 7.16 12.54
CA ALA A 93 13.13 7.07 13.99
C ALA A 93 14.39 6.29 14.39
N LEU A 94 14.75 5.24 13.65
CA LEU A 94 15.96 4.44 13.90
C LEU A 94 17.26 5.15 13.48
N LEU A 95 17.22 5.95 12.41
CA LEU A 95 18.40 6.70 11.94
C LEU A 95 18.75 7.90 12.83
N ILE A 96 17.78 8.46 13.56
CA ILE A 96 17.97 9.66 14.40
C ILE A 96 19.06 9.46 15.48
N PRO A 97 19.09 8.36 16.25
CA PRO A 97 20.14 8.09 17.24
C PRO A 97 21.53 7.85 16.64
N TYR A 98 21.63 7.15 15.49
CA TYR A 98 22.91 6.73 14.90
C TYR A 98 23.66 7.86 14.19
N TYR A 99 22.94 8.81 13.60
CA TYR A 99 23.52 9.92 12.82
C TYR A 99 23.69 11.23 13.61
N GLY A 100 23.47 11.22 14.92
CA GLY A 100 23.61 12.39 15.81
C GLY A 100 25.01 13.03 15.86
N LYS A 101 26.04 12.41 15.25
CA LYS A 101 27.42 12.94 15.23
C LYS A 101 27.69 13.94 14.10
N GLU A 102 26.93 13.91 13.00
CA GLU A 102 27.16 14.74 11.80
C GLU A 102 25.89 15.52 11.42
N LYS A 103 25.84 16.80 11.77
CA LYS A 103 24.65 17.67 11.58
C LYS A 103 24.16 17.78 10.13
N LYS A 104 25.04 17.61 9.13
CA LYS A 104 24.67 17.63 7.70
C LYS A 104 23.90 16.37 7.30
N VAL A 105 24.37 15.20 7.74
CA VAL A 105 23.74 13.91 7.39
C VAL A 105 22.38 13.78 8.04
N SER A 106 22.26 14.16 9.32
CA SER A 106 20.97 14.18 10.02
C SER A 106 19.94 15.08 9.32
N ARG A 107 20.34 16.26 8.84
CA ARG A 107 19.45 17.18 8.12
C ARG A 107 19.01 16.64 6.76
N LEU A 108 19.90 15.95 6.04
CA LEU A 108 19.58 15.29 4.78
C LEU A 108 18.58 14.15 4.97
N VAL A 109 18.80 13.29 5.98
CA VAL A 109 17.92 12.16 6.31
C VAL A 109 16.53 12.66 6.73
N PHE A 110 16.46 13.71 7.55
CA PHE A 110 15.18 14.35 7.88
C PHE A 110 14.47 14.92 6.65
N GLY A 111 15.21 15.60 5.76
CA GLY A 111 14.66 16.12 4.51
C GLY A 111 14.10 15.03 3.61
N LEU A 112 14.83 13.92 3.45
CA LEU A 112 14.38 12.75 2.69
C LEU A 112 13.16 12.08 3.33
N GLY A 113 13.10 12.02 4.67
CA GLY A 113 11.96 11.48 5.41
C GLY A 113 10.68 12.30 5.22
N ILE A 114 10.78 13.62 5.34
CA ILE A 114 9.65 14.54 5.10
C ILE A 114 9.20 14.45 3.65
N PHE A 115 10.14 14.43 2.70
CA PHE A 115 9.85 14.30 1.29
C PHE A 115 9.16 12.96 0.96
N GLY A 116 9.66 11.84 1.47
CA GLY A 116 9.04 10.53 1.30
C GLY A 116 7.64 10.44 1.93
N SER A 117 7.45 11.07 3.10
CA SER A 117 6.14 11.13 3.76
C SER A 117 5.14 11.99 2.96
N ALA A 118 5.60 13.08 2.35
CA ALA A 118 4.77 13.93 1.48
C ALA A 118 4.37 13.23 0.18
N LEU A 119 5.28 12.44 -0.43
CA LEU A 119 4.95 11.62 -1.60
C LEU A 119 3.93 10.52 -1.26
N PHE A 120 4.10 9.86 -0.12
CA PHE A 120 3.13 8.86 0.36
C PHE A 120 1.75 9.48 0.61
N TYR A 121 1.72 10.68 1.21
CA TYR A 121 0.47 11.42 1.41
C TYR A 121 -0.15 11.89 0.09
N GLY A 122 0.68 12.28 -0.89
CA GLY A 122 0.23 12.66 -2.23
C GLY A 122 -0.37 11.50 -3.01
N ASP A 123 0.21 10.30 -2.90
CA ASP A 123 -0.33 9.06 -3.47
C ASP A 123 -1.70 8.74 -2.87
N ALA A 124 -1.83 8.85 -1.54
CA ALA A 124 -3.11 8.68 -0.83
C ALA A 124 -4.17 9.75 -1.16
N MET A 125 -3.77 10.92 -1.69
CA MET A 125 -4.71 11.97 -2.15
C MET A 125 -5.10 11.81 -3.63
N LEU A 126 -4.25 11.21 -4.46
CA LEU A 126 -4.45 11.06 -5.91
C LEU A 126 -5.44 9.94 -6.25
N THR A 127 -5.47 8.88 -5.44
CA THR A 127 -6.57 7.91 -5.40
C THR A 127 -7.41 8.19 -4.15
N PRO A 128 -8.30 9.20 -4.18
CA PRO A 128 -9.23 9.38 -3.09
C PRO A 128 -10.21 8.19 -3.13
N ALA A 129 -10.04 7.31 -2.16
CA ALA A 129 -11.10 6.40 -1.74
C ALA A 129 -12.39 7.17 -1.40
#